data_AF-A0A109LQ28-F1
#
_entry.id   AF-A0A109LQ28-F1
#
_cell.length_a   1.000
_cell.length_b   1.000
_cell.length_c   1.000
_cell.angle_alpha   90.00
_cell.angle_beta   90.00
_cell.angle_gamma   90.00
#
_symmetry.space_group_name_H-M   'P 1'
#
loop_
_entity.id
_entity.type
_entity.pdbx_description
1 polymer ?
#
loop_
_entity_poly.entity_id
_entity_poly.type
_entity_poly.pdbx_seq_one_letter_code
_entity_poly.pdbx_strand_id
1 'polypeptide(L)'
;MKIESTSPVAKPPALSREQEQLRKVAEGFEAIMVRRLLEAARATSFAKDDTPLNGGGRETWAQMRDEQFAEIAANSGSFGFARSIEEQLAQYLPATPSDTKP
;
A
#
# COMPACT_ATOMS: atom_id res chain seq x y z
N MET A 1 14.12 -40.96 -29.15
CA MET A 1 14.54 -39.61 -28.75
C MET A 1 13.30 -38.91 -28.20
N LYS A 2 13.23 -38.71 -26.88
CA LYS A 2 12.07 -38.15 -26.17
C LYS A 2 12.13 -36.63 -26.29
N ILE A 3 11.10 -36.02 -26.88
CA ILE A 3 10.92 -34.57 -26.85
C ILE A 3 10.34 -34.19 -25.48
N GLU A 4 11.04 -33.31 -24.78
CA GLU A 4 10.73 -32.86 -23.43
C GLU A 4 9.45 -32.02 -23.43
N SER A 5 8.51 -32.38 -22.55
CA SER A 5 7.28 -31.63 -22.34
C SER A 5 7.58 -30.31 -21.63
N THR A 6 7.38 -29.20 -22.32
CA THR A 6 7.35 -27.87 -21.70
C THR A 6 6.18 -27.79 -20.72
N SER A 7 6.48 -27.61 -19.44
CA SER A 7 5.45 -27.34 -18.42
C SER A 7 4.81 -25.98 -18.66
N PRO A 8 3.48 -25.81 -18.46
CA PRO A 8 2.84 -24.51 -18.53
C PRO A 8 3.26 -23.69 -17.31
N VAL A 9 3.64 -22.43 -17.52
CA VAL A 9 3.79 -21.43 -16.46
C VAL A 9 2.44 -21.33 -15.75
N ALA A 10 2.38 -21.83 -14.51
CA ALA A 10 1.19 -21.79 -13.69
C ALA A 10 0.85 -20.33 -13.34
N LYS A 11 -0.38 -19.94 -13.65
CA LYS A 11 -0.99 -18.69 -13.18
C LYS A 11 -0.87 -18.65 -11.65
N PRO A 12 -0.37 -17.56 -11.05
CA PRO A 12 -0.27 -17.49 -9.59
C PRO A 12 -1.65 -17.75 -8.97
N PRO A 13 -1.71 -18.50 -7.86
CA PRO A 13 -2.97 -18.83 -7.20
C PRO A 13 -3.71 -17.53 -6.85
N ALA A 14 -5.04 -17.55 -7.01
CA ALA A 14 -5.87 -16.46 -6.54
C ALA A 14 -5.69 -16.33 -5.01
N LEU A 15 -5.55 -15.10 -4.53
CA LEU A 15 -5.46 -14.81 -3.10
C LEU A 15 -6.72 -15.30 -2.39
N SER A 16 -6.57 -15.82 -1.17
CA SER A 16 -7.73 -16.06 -0.31
C SER A 16 -8.42 -14.74 0.01
N ARG A 17 -9.71 -14.80 0.37
CA ARG A 17 -10.47 -13.61 0.75
C ARG A 17 -9.80 -12.85 1.91
N GLU A 18 -9.20 -13.57 2.84
CA GLU A 18 -8.48 -13.02 3.97
C GLU A 18 -7.17 -12.35 3.55
N GLN A 19 -6.45 -12.91 2.57
CA GLN A 19 -5.26 -12.30 1.97
C GLN A 19 -5.59 -11.01 1.23
N GLU A 20 -6.69 -11.00 0.44
CA GLU A 20 -7.17 -9.79 -0.23
C GLU A 20 -7.55 -8.69 0.78
N GLN A 21 -8.22 -9.07 1.87
CA GLN A 21 -8.56 -8.14 2.94
C GLN A 21 -7.33 -7.60 3.66
N LEU A 22 -6.33 -8.46 3.94
CA LEU A 22 -5.06 -8.06 4.55
C LEU A 22 -4.33 -7.04 3.68
N ARG A 23 -4.23 -7.32 2.37
CA ARG A 23 -3.63 -6.41 1.40
C ARG A 23 -4.31 -5.04 1.39
N LYS A 24 -5.65 -5.01 1.33
CA LYS A 24 -6.41 -3.76 1.34
C LYS A 24 -6.16 -2.91 2.59
N VAL A 25 -6.07 -3.56 3.75
CA VAL A 25 -5.78 -2.87 5.02
C VAL A 25 -4.35 -2.36 5.05
N ALA A 26 -3.39 -3.15 4.54
CA ALA A 26 -1.99 -2.75 4.46
C ALA A 26 -1.78 -1.55 3.52
N GLU A 27 -2.43 -1.53 2.35
CA GLU A 27 -2.46 -0.38 1.43
C GLU A 27 -3.06 0.87 2.12
N GLY A 28 -4.17 0.72 2.86
CA GLY A 28 -4.76 1.81 3.64
C GLY A 28 -3.81 2.39 4.71
N PHE A 29 -3.05 1.53 5.39
CA PHE A 29 -2.06 1.97 6.38
C PHE A 29 -0.89 2.72 5.73
N GLU A 30 -0.39 2.23 4.59
CA GLU A 30 0.64 2.93 3.80
C GLU A 30 0.16 4.31 3.36
N ALA A 31 -1.09 4.44 2.90
CA ALA A 31 -1.66 5.73 2.53
C ALA A 31 -1.67 6.71 3.72
N ILE A 32 -2.04 6.26 4.93
CA ILE A 32 -1.99 7.10 6.14
C ILE A 32 -0.55 7.55 6.44
N MET A 33 0.42 6.64 6.38
CA MET A 33 1.82 6.98 6.62
C MET A 33 2.36 7.99 5.61
N VAL A 34 2.06 7.82 4.33
CA VAL A 34 2.47 8.75 3.27
C VAL A 34 1.88 10.14 3.49
N ARG A 35 0.61 10.23 3.93
CA ARG A 35 0.01 11.53 4.30
C ARG A 35 0.75 12.18 5.44
N ARG A 36 1.07 11.43 6.51
CA ARG A 36 1.84 11.96 7.65
C ARG A 36 3.24 12.41 7.24
N LEU A 37 3.88 11.68 6.32
CA LEU A 37 5.17 12.06 5.75
C LEU A 37 5.07 13.39 4.99
N LEU A 38 4.06 13.55 4.13
CA LEU A 38 3.83 14.78 3.38
C LEU A 38 3.51 15.97 4.29
N GLU A 39 2.66 15.76 5.31
CA GLU A 39 2.33 16.74 6.35
C GLU A 39 3.59 17.20 7.10
N ALA A 40 4.49 16.29 7.47
CA ALA A 40 5.73 16.63 8.16
C ALA A 40 6.72 17.38 7.25
N ALA A 41 6.81 16.99 5.97
CA ALA A 41 7.67 17.66 5.00
C ALA A 41 7.25 19.12 4.78
N ARG A 42 5.94 19.40 4.65
CA ARG A 42 5.44 20.77 4.53
C ARG A 42 5.61 21.59 5.81
N ALA A 43 5.37 21.00 6.98
CA ALA A 43 5.57 21.69 8.26
C ALA A 43 7.03 22.15 8.41
N THR A 44 7.98 21.34 7.93
CA THR A 44 9.41 21.68 7.90
C THR A 44 9.73 22.78 6.87
N SER A 45 9.02 22.81 5.72
CA SER A 45 9.22 23.82 4.68
C SER A 45 8.79 25.23 5.09
N PHE A 46 7.74 25.36 5.91
CA PHE A 46 7.24 26.67 6.37
C PHE A 46 8.01 27.23 7.58
N ALA A 47 8.81 26.41 8.26
CA ALA A 47 9.63 26.83 9.39
C ALA A 47 10.85 27.69 8.98
N LYS A 48 11.08 27.93 7.68
CA LYS A 48 12.25 28.64 7.17
C LYS A 48 11.99 30.08 6.70
N ASP A 49 10.75 30.47 6.43
CA ASP A 49 10.41 31.83 6.00
C ASP A 49 9.10 32.25 6.67
N ASP A 50 9.19 33.13 7.68
CA ASP A 50 8.08 33.81 8.36
C ASP A 50 7.23 34.62 7.37
N THR A 51 6.40 33.94 6.58
CA THR A 51 5.49 34.58 5.64
C THR A 51 4.05 34.38 6.12
N PRO A 52 3.37 35.42 6.62
CA PRO A 52 2.01 35.34 7.15
C PRO A 52 0.96 35.35 6.02
N LEU A 53 1.09 34.43 5.05
CA LEU A 53 0.22 34.34 3.87
C LEU A 53 -0.34 32.93 3.67
N ASN A 54 -0.96 32.38 4.71
CA ASN A 54 -1.55 31.04 4.67
C ASN A 54 -3.07 31.14 4.82
N GLY A 55 -3.76 31.58 3.76
CA GLY A 55 -5.22 31.53 3.71
C GLY A 55 -5.74 30.09 3.75
N GLY A 56 -6.74 29.82 4.59
CA GLY A 56 -7.25 28.46 4.88
C GLY A 56 -7.62 27.62 3.64
N GLY A 57 -8.00 28.25 2.52
CA GLY A 57 -8.29 27.53 1.27
C GLY A 57 -7.07 26.80 0.66
N ARG A 58 -5.85 27.28 0.89
CA ARG A 58 -4.62 26.61 0.42
C ARG A 58 -4.31 25.35 1.21
N GLU A 59 -4.62 25.36 2.51
CA GLU A 59 -4.40 24.21 3.39
C GLU A 59 -5.38 23.08 3.08
N THR A 60 -6.66 23.40 2.90
CA THR A 60 -7.68 22.43 2.48
C THR A 60 -7.33 21.77 1.15
N TRP A 61 -6.87 22.55 0.16
CA TRP A 61 -6.45 21.99 -1.14
C TRP A 61 -5.21 21.10 -1.01
N ALA A 62 -4.22 21.52 -0.22
CA ALA A 62 -3.02 20.71 0.02
C ALA A 62 -3.39 19.38 0.68
N GLN A 63 -4.26 19.40 1.69
CA GLN A 63 -4.74 18.18 2.35
C GLN A 63 -5.42 17.24 1.36
N MET A 64 -6.37 17.73 0.55
CA MET A 64 -7.06 16.91 -0.47
C MET A 64 -6.09 16.32 -1.50
N ARG A 65 -5.10 17.11 -1.93
CA ARG A 65 -4.07 16.66 -2.87
C ARG A 65 -3.20 15.57 -2.24
N ASP A 66 -2.77 15.77 -1.00
CA ASP A 66 -1.89 14.83 -0.30
C ASP A 66 -2.65 13.52 -0.01
N GLU A 67 -3.95 13.61 0.28
CA GLU A 67 -4.88 12.47 0.42
C GLU A 67 -4.95 11.60 -0.85
N GLN A 68 -5.18 12.23 -2.01
CA GLN A 68 -5.23 11.55 -3.30
C GLN A 68 -3.88 11.00 -3.74
N PHE A 69 -2.80 11.76 -3.54
CA PHE A 69 -1.46 11.30 -3.86
C PHE A 69 -1.09 10.05 -3.04
N ALA A 70 -1.37 10.06 -1.73
CA ALA A 70 -1.05 8.94 -0.87
C ALA A 70 -1.84 7.67 -1.22
N GLU A 71 -3.10 7.79 -1.63
CA GLU A 71 -3.89 6.67 -2.11
C GLU A 71 -3.28 6.04 -3.38
N ILE A 72 -2.89 6.87 -4.35
CA ILE A 72 -2.21 6.41 -5.58
C ILE A 72 -0.87 5.76 -5.25
N ALA A 73 -0.07 6.38 -4.37
CA ALA A 73 1.23 5.87 -3.98
C ALA A 73 1.14 4.52 -3.24
N ALA A 74 0.14 4.35 -2.39
CA ALA A 74 -0.11 3.10 -1.68
C ALA A 74 -0.60 1.99 -2.62
N ASN A 75 -1.58 2.29 -3.46
CA ASN A 75 -2.13 1.31 -4.42
C ASN A 75 -1.10 0.89 -5.48
N SER A 76 -0.14 1.76 -5.82
CA SER A 76 0.96 1.41 -6.73
C SER A 76 2.07 0.61 -6.04
N GLY A 77 2.07 0.50 -4.72
CA GLY A 77 3.14 -0.15 -3.95
C GLY A 77 4.47 0.58 -4.02
N SER A 78 4.45 1.90 -4.27
CA SER A 78 5.66 2.70 -4.54
C SER A 78 6.62 2.76 -3.35
N PHE A 79 6.10 2.67 -2.12
CA PHE A 79 6.90 2.73 -0.88
C PHE A 79 7.19 1.34 -0.30
N GLY A 80 6.38 0.33 -0.62
CA GLY A 80 6.61 -1.07 -0.25
C GLY A 80 6.27 -1.44 1.18
N PHE A 81 5.78 -0.52 2.01
CA PHE A 81 5.37 -0.79 3.38
C PHE A 81 4.14 -1.69 3.45
N ALA A 82 3.16 -1.46 2.55
CA ALA A 82 1.98 -2.30 2.47
C ALA A 82 2.36 -3.77 2.22
N ARG A 83 3.31 -3.99 1.31
CA ARG A 83 3.83 -5.31 1.00
C ARG A 83 4.56 -5.96 2.19
N SER A 84 5.42 -5.21 2.88
CA SER A 84 6.13 -5.75 4.05
C SER A 84 5.16 -6.15 5.17
N ILE A 85 4.10 -5.37 5.39
CA ILE A 85 3.04 -5.69 6.36
C ILE A 85 2.29 -6.94 5.92
N GLU A 86 1.90 -7.04 4.64
CA GLU A 86 1.26 -8.22 4.09
C GLU A 86 2.13 -9.48 4.29
N GLU A 87 3.41 -9.43 3.91
CA GLU A 87 4.35 -10.55 4.05
C GLU A 87 4.51 -10.97 5.53
N GLN A 88 4.59 -10.00 6.45
CA GLN A 88 4.72 -10.26 7.88
C GLN A 88 3.43 -10.80 8.50
N LEU A 89 2.26 -10.35 8.06
CA LEU A 89 0.99 -10.77 8.67
C LEU A 89 0.38 -11.99 8.01
N ALA A 90 0.73 -12.29 6.76
CA ALA A 90 0.23 -13.46 6.03
C ALA A 90 0.53 -14.78 6.76
N GLN A 91 1.64 -14.84 7.51
CA GLN A 91 1.99 -16.02 8.31
C GLN A 91 0.99 -16.34 9.44
N TYR A 92 0.19 -15.36 9.86
CA TYR A 92 -0.83 -15.50 10.90
C TYR A 92 -2.23 -15.75 10.34
N LEU A 93 -2.40 -15.74 9.02
CA LEU A 93 -3.68 -16.09 8.41
C LEU A 93 -3.95 -17.59 8.59
N PRO A 94 -5.19 -17.98 8.93
CA PRO A 94 -5.54 -19.38 9.00
C PRO A 94 -5.28 -20.02 7.63
N ALA A 95 -4.60 -21.17 7.62
CA ALA A 95 -4.47 -21.97 6.40
C ALA A 95 -5.90 -22.28 5.90
N THR A 96 -6.23 -21.82 4.70
CA THR A 96 -7.52 -22.12 4.09
C THR A 96 -7.66 -23.64 3.98
N PRO A 97 -8.76 -24.26 4.46
CA PRO A 97 -8.98 -25.70 4.42
C PRO A 97 -9.35 -26.20 3.01
N SER A 98 -8.51 -25.91 2.03
CA SER A 98 -8.62 -26.38 0.64
C SER A 98 -7.46 -27.30 0.22
N ASP A 99 -6.51 -27.60 1.11
CA ASP A 99 -5.35 -28.47 0.85
C ASP A 99 -5.51 -29.88 1.47
N THR A 100 -6.73 -30.42 1.47
CA THR A 100 -6.91 -31.88 1.60
C THR A 100 -7.06 -32.46 0.20
N LYS A 101 -5.94 -32.82 -0.42
CA LYS A 101 -5.95 -33.71 -1.60
C LYS A 101 -5.98 -35.18 -1.12
N PRO A 102 -6.79 -36.06 -1.75
CA PRO A 102 -6.99 -37.45 -1.33
C PRO A 102 -5.72 -38.31 -1.27
#